data_AF-A0A928WL37-F1
#
_entry.id   AF-A0A928WL37-F1
#
_cell.length_a   1.000
_cell.length_b   1.000
_cell.length_c   1.000
_cell.angle_alpha   90.00
_cell.angle_beta   90.00
_cell.angle_gamma   90.00
#
_symmetry.space_group_name_H-M   'P 1'
#
loop_
_entity.id
_entity.type
_entity.pdbx_description
1 polymer ?
#
loop_
_entity_poly.entity_id
_entity_poly.type
_entity_poly.pdbx_seq_one_letter_code
_entity_poly.pdbx_strand_id
1 'polypeptide(L)'
;MITGEIKSKVDRLWTTFWNNGISNPLSVIEQISYLLFIKRLDDLELAQEKKANRLNKPITNPLFAPEQQRCRWSYFKNLTNSEEMLPIVRDEAFPFIKTLGQSGEDSAYVRHMKDAVFLIANPALLASVVGQIDQIPMEDRDTKGDLYEYMLSKLTTAGTNGQFRTPRHVIRPLA
;
A
#
# COMPACT_ATOMS: atom_id res chain seq x y z
N MET A 1 10.52 0.88 18.71
CA MET A 1 9.85 -0.21 19.44
C MET A 1 8.40 -0.13 19.01
N ILE A 2 7.97 -1.06 18.18
CA ILE A 2 6.65 -1.02 17.54
C ILE A 2 5.57 -0.84 18.60
N THR A 3 4.86 0.28 18.56
CA THR A 3 3.71 0.51 19.43
C THR A 3 2.62 -0.51 19.09
N GLY A 4 1.92 -1.03 20.10
CA GLY A 4 0.83 -2.00 19.89
C GLY A 4 -0.25 -1.51 18.91
N GLU A 5 -0.34 -0.19 18.71
CA GLU A 5 -1.24 0.44 17.77
C GLU A 5 -0.88 0.16 16.30
N ILE A 6 0.41 0.24 15.92
CA ILE A 6 0.84 -0.04 14.53
C ILE A 6 0.59 -1.51 14.18
N LYS A 7 0.90 -2.43 15.10
CA LYS A 7 0.61 -3.87 14.92
C LYS A 7 -0.87 -4.12 14.67
N SER A 8 -1.72 -3.50 15.48
CA SER A 8 -3.18 -3.61 15.36
C SER A 8 -3.68 -3.08 14.01
N LYS A 9 -3.09 -1.99 13.48
CA LYS A 9 -3.45 -1.47 12.14
C LYS A 9 -3.04 -2.43 11.03
N VAL A 10 -1.85 -3.03 11.11
CA VAL A 10 -1.40 -4.04 10.13
C VAL A 10 -2.25 -5.31 10.19
N ASP A 11 -2.62 -5.77 11.38
CA ASP A 11 -3.49 -6.94 11.55
C ASP A 11 -4.89 -6.70 10.95
N ARG A 12 -5.41 -5.47 11.07
CA ARG A 12 -6.65 -5.08 10.40
C ARG A 12 -6.51 -5.10 8.88
N LEU A 13 -5.43 -4.54 8.34
CA LEU A 13 -5.13 -4.60 6.89
C LEU A 13 -5.12 -6.05 6.42
N TRP A 14 -4.38 -6.92 7.11
CA TRP A 14 -4.30 -8.33 6.79
C TRP A 14 -5.68 -9.02 6.77
N THR A 15 -6.49 -8.76 7.79
CA THR A 15 -7.85 -9.31 7.91
C THR A 15 -8.76 -8.81 6.78
N THR A 16 -8.63 -7.54 6.41
CA THR A 16 -9.37 -6.94 5.29
C THR A 16 -9.01 -7.61 3.96
N PHE A 17 -7.73 -7.85 3.67
CA PHE A 17 -7.31 -8.58 2.48
C PHE A 17 -7.80 -10.03 2.48
N TRP A 18 -7.67 -10.72 3.60
CA TRP A 18 -8.12 -12.11 3.76
C TRP A 18 -9.61 -12.28 3.49
N ASN A 19 -10.44 -11.41 4.07
CA ASN A 19 -11.90 -11.43 3.90
C ASN A 19 -12.35 -11.15 2.46
N ASN A 20 -11.49 -10.53 1.65
CA ASN A 20 -11.76 -10.21 0.25
C ASN A 20 -11.06 -11.19 -0.73
N GLY A 21 -10.61 -12.35 -0.24
CA GLY A 21 -10.10 -13.43 -1.08
C GLY A 21 -8.60 -13.34 -1.42
N ILE A 22 -7.88 -12.33 -0.90
CA ILE A 22 -6.42 -12.24 -1.05
C ILE A 22 -5.79 -12.86 0.21
N SER A 23 -5.60 -14.18 0.16
CA SER A 23 -5.07 -14.97 1.28
C SER A 23 -3.56 -15.16 1.23
N ASN A 24 -2.91 -14.92 0.09
CA ASN A 24 -1.47 -15.07 -0.06
C ASN A 24 -0.73 -13.97 0.73
N PRO A 25 0.02 -14.33 1.79
CA PRO A 25 0.79 -13.40 2.62
C PRO A 25 1.71 -12.48 1.83
N LEU A 26 2.41 -13.04 0.84
CA LEU A 26 3.35 -12.29 0.01
C LEU A 26 2.60 -11.24 -0.82
N SER A 27 1.51 -11.64 -1.46
CA SER A 27 0.67 -10.75 -2.25
C SER A 27 0.10 -9.62 -1.41
N VAL A 28 -0.37 -9.88 -0.19
CA VAL A 28 -0.88 -8.84 0.72
C VAL A 28 0.21 -7.80 1.02
N ILE A 29 1.41 -8.26 1.36
CA ILE A 29 2.54 -7.37 1.65
C ILE A 29 2.92 -6.54 0.42
N GLU A 30 2.93 -7.13 -0.77
CA GLU A 30 3.18 -6.41 -2.02
C GLU A 30 2.13 -5.32 -2.25
N GLN A 31 0.84 -5.64 -2.16
CA GLN A 31 -0.23 -4.65 -2.38
C GLN A 31 -0.14 -3.49 -1.37
N ILE A 32 0.10 -3.79 -0.09
CA ILE A 32 0.30 -2.76 0.94
C ILE A 32 1.55 -1.92 0.61
N SER A 33 2.65 -2.56 0.22
CA SER A 33 3.91 -1.87 -0.11
C SER A 33 3.74 -0.90 -1.28
N TYR A 34 2.97 -1.28 -2.32
CA TYR A 34 2.68 -0.39 -3.45
C TYR A 34 1.87 0.85 -3.01
N LEU A 35 0.82 0.65 -2.22
CA LEU A 35 -0.01 1.76 -1.72
C LEU A 35 0.78 2.69 -0.78
N LEU A 36 1.61 2.13 0.08
CA LEU A 36 2.52 2.88 0.95
C LEU A 36 3.51 3.72 0.14
N PHE A 37 4.01 3.17 -0.97
CA PHE A 37 4.91 3.90 -1.85
C PHE A 37 4.21 5.08 -2.52
N ILE A 38 2.99 4.89 -3.03
CA ILE A 38 2.17 5.98 -3.60
C ILE A 38 1.98 7.10 -2.56
N LYS A 39 1.58 6.74 -1.32
CA LYS A 39 1.44 7.69 -0.21
C LYS A 39 2.74 8.46 0.05
N ARG A 40 3.87 7.75 0.09
CA ARG A 40 5.18 8.37 0.34
C ARG A 40 5.57 9.36 -0.76
N LEU A 41 5.32 9.04 -2.03
CA LEU A 41 5.61 9.95 -3.14
C LEU A 41 4.78 11.23 -3.03
N ASP A 42 3.50 11.09 -2.70
CA ASP A 42 2.62 12.25 -2.49
C ASP A 42 3.06 13.10 -1.28
N ASP A 43 3.44 12.47 -0.17
CA ASP A 43 3.96 13.18 1.02
C ASP A 43 5.25 13.97 0.69
N LEU A 44 6.13 13.42 -0.16
CA LEU A 44 7.35 14.10 -0.62
C LEU A 44 7.00 15.31 -1.50
N GLU A 45 6.07 15.16 -2.43
CA GLU A 45 5.60 16.26 -3.28
C GLU A 45 4.95 17.36 -2.41
N LEU A 46 4.07 17.00 -1.48
CA LEU A 46 3.44 17.93 -0.53
C LEU A 46 4.48 18.68 0.32
N ALA A 47 5.56 17.99 0.73
CA ALA A 47 6.65 18.62 1.46
C ALA A 47 7.43 19.62 0.59
N GLN A 48 7.66 19.29 -0.69
CA GLN A 48 8.27 20.21 -1.65
C GLN A 48 7.37 21.42 -1.94
N GLU A 49 6.07 21.21 -2.15
CA GLU A 49 5.05 22.25 -2.32
C GLU A 49 5.03 23.21 -1.12
N LYS A 50 4.99 22.66 0.11
CA LYS A 50 5.04 23.47 1.33
C LYS A 50 6.34 24.28 1.44
N LYS A 51 7.48 23.70 1.07
CA LYS A 51 8.78 24.38 1.09
C LYS A 51 8.85 25.49 0.04
N ALA A 52 8.36 25.22 -1.17
CA ALA A 52 8.27 26.16 -2.29
C ALA A 52 7.39 27.36 -1.92
N ASN A 53 6.18 27.10 -1.38
CA ASN A 53 5.26 28.13 -0.90
C ASN A 53 5.87 28.98 0.23
N ARG A 54 6.57 28.37 1.19
CA ARG A 54 7.28 29.12 2.25
C ARG A 54 8.39 30.02 1.71
N LEU A 55 9.03 29.62 0.62
CA LEU A 55 10.14 30.34 0.00
C LEU A 55 9.69 31.26 -1.15
N ASN A 56 8.40 31.33 -1.47
CA ASN A 56 7.83 32.01 -2.65
C ASN A 56 8.58 31.68 -3.95
N LYS A 57 8.99 30.42 -4.11
CA LYS A 57 9.67 29.93 -5.32
C LYS A 57 8.80 28.87 -6.00
N PRO A 58 8.81 28.79 -7.33
CA PRO A 58 8.15 27.68 -8.02
C PRO A 58 8.85 26.35 -7.66
N ILE A 59 8.08 25.26 -7.64
CA ILE A 59 8.63 23.93 -7.45
C ILE A 59 9.59 23.62 -8.59
N THR A 60 10.80 23.20 -8.24
CA THR A 60 11.80 22.81 -9.22
C THR A 60 11.71 21.30 -9.40
N ASN A 61 11.25 20.85 -10.56
CA ASN A 61 11.09 19.43 -10.94
C ASN A 61 10.04 18.66 -10.10
N PRO A 62 8.73 18.94 -10.26
CA PRO A 62 7.67 18.22 -9.56
C PRO A 62 7.69 16.73 -9.93
N LEU A 63 7.47 15.83 -8.96
CA LEU A 63 7.38 14.40 -9.24
C LEU A 63 6.14 14.06 -10.07
N PHE A 64 5.05 14.80 -9.86
CA PHE A 64 3.78 14.59 -10.56
C PHE A 64 3.55 15.71 -11.58
N ALA A 65 3.45 15.35 -12.86
CA ALA A 65 3.04 16.29 -13.89
C ALA A 65 1.58 16.80 -13.63
N PRO A 66 1.17 17.94 -14.20
CA PRO A 66 -0.20 18.44 -14.08
C PRO A 66 -1.27 17.40 -14.46
N GLU A 67 -0.97 16.56 -15.45
CA GLU A 67 -1.84 15.49 -15.94
C GLU A 67 -1.92 14.30 -14.97
N GLN A 68 -0.90 14.14 -14.11
CA GLN A 68 -0.76 13.02 -13.17
C GLN A 68 -1.23 13.37 -11.76
N GLN A 69 -1.80 14.56 -11.54
CA GLN A 69 -2.33 14.96 -10.24
C GLN A 69 -3.43 14.01 -9.73
N ARG A 70 -4.13 13.31 -10.64
CA ARG A 70 -5.11 12.27 -10.30
C ARG A 70 -4.50 11.04 -9.64
N CYS A 71 -3.23 10.76 -9.93
CA CYS A 71 -2.47 9.64 -9.36
C CYS A 71 -2.02 9.90 -7.92
N ARG A 72 -2.19 11.11 -7.38
CA ARG A 72 -1.75 11.47 -6.03
C ARG A 72 -2.63 10.85 -4.96
N TRP A 73 -2.01 10.36 -3.89
CA TRP A 73 -2.71 9.82 -2.73
C TRP A 73 -3.73 10.80 -2.16
N SER A 74 -3.33 12.07 -2.00
CA SER A 74 -4.19 13.17 -1.56
C SER A 74 -5.39 13.43 -2.46
N TYR A 75 -5.33 13.08 -3.75
CA TYR A 75 -6.47 13.21 -4.66
C TYR A 75 -7.46 12.06 -4.44
N PHE A 76 -7.03 10.82 -4.67
CA PHE A 76 -7.96 9.71 -4.70
C PHE A 76 -8.47 9.29 -3.31
N LYS A 77 -7.75 9.60 -2.22
CA LYS A 77 -8.23 9.34 -0.86
C LYS A 77 -9.46 10.18 -0.48
N ASN A 78 -9.64 11.33 -1.15
CA ASN A 78 -10.76 12.24 -0.91
C ASN A 78 -11.96 11.92 -1.82
N LEU A 79 -11.85 10.92 -2.69
CA LEU A 79 -12.96 10.48 -3.53
C LEU A 79 -13.97 9.72 -2.66
N THR A 80 -15.20 10.23 -2.63
CA THR A 80 -16.33 9.55 -1.98
C THR A 80 -16.76 8.31 -2.78
N ASN A 81 -16.52 8.29 -4.09
CA ASN A 81 -16.89 7.18 -4.96
C ASN A 81 -15.74 6.17 -5.07
N SER A 82 -15.92 5.00 -4.45
CA SER A 82 -14.93 3.92 -4.49
C SER A 82 -14.76 3.34 -5.90
N GLU A 83 -15.83 3.32 -6.71
CA GLU A 83 -15.80 2.78 -8.08
C GLU A 83 -14.96 3.63 -9.04
N GLU A 84 -14.88 4.94 -8.81
CA GLU A 84 -14.01 5.84 -9.57
C GLU A 84 -12.55 5.75 -9.13
N MET A 85 -12.31 5.48 -7.84
CA MET A 85 -10.95 5.36 -7.31
C MET A 85 -10.22 4.14 -7.86
N LEU A 86 -10.90 3.00 -8.03
CA LEU A 86 -10.27 1.77 -8.50
C LEU A 86 -9.54 1.92 -9.84
N PRO A 87 -10.17 2.40 -10.93
CA PRO A 87 -9.48 2.58 -12.21
C PRO A 87 -8.36 3.62 -12.11
N ILE A 88 -8.53 4.70 -11.33
CA ILE A 88 -7.46 5.70 -11.14
C ILE A 88 -6.23 5.05 -10.49
N VAL A 89 -6.42 4.27 -9.42
CA VAL A 89 -5.29 3.66 -8.71
C VAL A 89 -4.67 2.53 -9.52
N ARG A 90 -5.50 1.67 -10.14
CA ARG A 90 -5.04 0.48 -10.88
C ARG A 90 -4.45 0.82 -12.24
N ASP A 91 -5.09 1.71 -12.99
CA ASP A 91 -4.79 1.95 -14.40
C ASP A 91 -3.91 3.20 -14.61
N GLU A 92 -3.89 4.14 -13.67
CA GLU A 92 -3.05 5.34 -13.76
C GLU A 92 -1.93 5.34 -12.71
N ALA A 93 -2.27 5.30 -11.42
CA ALA A 93 -1.30 5.47 -10.34
C ALA A 93 -0.30 4.30 -10.25
N PHE A 94 -0.77 3.06 -10.40
CA PHE A 94 0.08 1.87 -10.33
C PHE A 94 1.10 1.78 -11.48
N PRO A 95 0.72 1.96 -12.76
CA PRO A 95 1.69 2.05 -13.85
C PRO A 95 2.66 3.23 -13.69
N PHE A 96 2.20 4.36 -13.17
CA PHE A 96 3.04 5.52 -12.91
C PHE A 96 4.17 5.20 -11.90
N ILE A 97 3.84 4.63 -10.74
CA ILE A 97 4.86 4.24 -9.75
C ILE A 97 5.80 3.16 -10.27
N LYS A 98 5.29 2.25 -11.11
CA LYS A 98 6.10 1.20 -11.74
C LYS A 98 7.13 1.79 -12.71
N THR A 99 6.77 2.89 -13.37
CA THR A 99 7.67 3.63 -14.27
C THR A 99 8.70 4.43 -13.48
N LEU A 100 8.29 5.12 -12.41
CA LEU A 100 9.20 5.82 -11.50
C LEU A 100 10.21 4.86 -10.84
N GLY A 101 9.77 3.68 -10.45
CA GLY A 101 10.62 2.62 -9.91
C GLY A 101 11.71 2.19 -10.89
N GLN A 102 11.47 2.23 -12.20
CA GLN A 102 12.47 1.85 -13.23
C GLN A 102 13.54 2.91 -13.47
N SER A 103 13.25 4.17 -13.13
CA SER A 103 14.18 5.30 -13.33
C SER A 103 15.20 5.46 -12.20
N GLY A 104 15.02 4.76 -11.06
CA GLY A 104 15.98 4.75 -9.96
C GLY A 104 17.04 3.68 -10.15
N GLU A 105 18.31 4.03 -9.87
CA GLU A 105 19.47 3.12 -9.94
C GLU A 105 19.16 1.73 -9.38
N ASP A 106 19.25 0.71 -10.24
CA ASP A 106 19.29 -0.75 -10.07
C ASP A 106 19.02 -1.34 -8.66
N SER A 107 17.97 -0.84 -8.01
CA SER A 107 17.63 -1.20 -6.64
C SER A 107 16.79 -2.47 -6.65
N ALA A 108 16.90 -3.30 -5.59
CA ALA A 108 16.09 -4.50 -5.43
C ALA A 108 14.59 -4.24 -5.65
N TYR A 109 14.14 -3.03 -5.31
CA TYR A 109 12.79 -2.52 -5.55
C TYR A 109 12.39 -2.52 -7.04
N VAL A 110 13.27 -2.11 -7.96
CA VAL A 110 13.00 -2.07 -9.41
C VAL A 110 12.70 -3.47 -9.95
N ARG A 111 13.48 -4.47 -9.50
CA ARG A 111 13.29 -5.87 -9.91
C ARG A 111 11.96 -6.42 -9.42
N HIS A 112 11.57 -6.10 -8.18
CA HIS A 112 10.28 -6.51 -7.63
C HIS A 112 9.09 -5.79 -8.30
N MET A 113 9.25 -4.52 -8.68
CA MET A 113 8.20 -3.77 -9.38
C MET A 113 8.01 -4.17 -10.84
N LYS A 114 9.05 -4.66 -11.53
CA LYS A 114 9.02 -4.96 -12.97
C LYS A 114 7.90 -5.95 -13.34
N ASP A 115 7.70 -6.98 -12.53
CA ASP A 115 6.67 -8.01 -12.74
C ASP A 115 5.49 -7.85 -11.78
N ALA A 116 5.41 -6.71 -11.08
CA ALA A 116 4.35 -6.42 -10.14
C ALA A 116 2.99 -6.31 -10.84
N VAL A 117 1.99 -6.92 -10.20
CA VAL A 117 0.58 -6.90 -10.60
C VAL A 117 -0.26 -6.35 -9.45
N PHE A 118 -1.19 -5.46 -9.78
CA PHE A 118 -2.18 -4.97 -8.83
C PHE A 118 -3.34 -5.97 -8.75
N LEU A 119 -3.56 -6.55 -7.57
CA LEU A 119 -4.50 -7.67 -7.37
C LEU A 119 -5.86 -7.23 -6.83
N ILE A 120 -5.96 -5.99 -6.32
CA ILE A 120 -7.21 -5.48 -5.76
C ILE A 120 -8.17 -5.18 -6.91
N ALA A 121 -9.18 -6.03 -7.08
CA ALA A 121 -10.25 -5.84 -8.06
C ALA A 121 -11.54 -5.27 -7.46
N ASN A 122 -11.69 -5.31 -6.14
CA ASN A 122 -12.89 -4.80 -5.44
C ASN A 122 -12.69 -3.32 -5.04
N PRO A 123 -13.52 -2.39 -5.55
CA PRO A 123 -13.45 -0.98 -5.19
C PRO A 123 -13.59 -0.71 -3.67
N ALA A 124 -14.49 -1.44 -2.99
CA ALA A 124 -14.72 -1.27 -1.56
C ALA A 124 -13.52 -1.75 -0.72
N LEU A 125 -12.86 -2.83 -1.17
CA LEU A 125 -11.60 -3.29 -0.57
C LEU A 125 -10.54 -2.19 -0.67
N LEU A 126 -10.36 -1.61 -1.87
CA LEU A 126 -9.39 -0.54 -2.07
C LEU A 126 -9.66 0.64 -1.14
N ALA A 127 -10.92 1.08 -1.04
CA ALA A 127 -11.29 2.23 -0.20
C ALA A 127 -10.99 1.97 1.28
N SER A 128 -11.31 0.76 1.75
CA SER A 128 -11.02 0.34 3.11
C SER A 128 -9.51 0.33 3.39
N VAL A 129 -8.72 -0.25 2.49
CA VAL A 129 -7.25 -0.34 2.63
C VAL A 129 -6.61 1.04 2.58
N VAL A 130 -7.02 1.91 1.64
CA VAL A 130 -6.55 3.29 1.55
C VAL A 130 -6.85 4.06 2.83
N GLY A 131 -8.08 3.96 3.34
CA GLY A 131 -8.47 4.59 4.60
C GLY A 131 -7.68 4.08 5.80
N GLN A 132 -7.40 2.77 5.87
CA GLN A 132 -6.59 2.18 6.93
C GLN A 132 -5.13 2.63 6.86
N ILE A 133 -4.54 2.69 5.67
CA ILE A 133 -3.16 3.16 5.45
C ILE A 133 -3.04 4.66 5.79
N ASP A 134 -4.06 5.48 5.50
CA ASP A 134 -4.00 6.92 5.79
C ASP A 134 -3.90 7.20 7.30
N GLN A 135 -4.38 6.29 8.14
CA GLN A 135 -4.27 6.37 9.59
C GLN A 135 -2.91 5.94 10.14
N ILE A 136 -1.99 5.45 9.31
CA ILE A 136 -0.65 5.05 9.76
C ILE A 136 0.25 6.30 9.72
N PRO A 137 0.83 6.73 10.84
CA PRO A 137 1.72 7.88 10.87
C PRO A 137 3.01 7.58 10.09
N MET A 138 3.23 8.28 8.98
CA MET A 138 4.39 8.10 8.08
C MET A 138 5.47 9.18 8.25
N GLU A 139 5.40 9.97 9.32
CA GLU A 139 6.33 11.09 9.53
C GLU A 139 7.69 10.61 10.07
N ASP A 140 7.67 9.57 10.91
CA ASP A 140 8.88 9.03 11.54
C ASP A 140 9.52 7.91 10.71
N ARG A 141 10.85 7.94 10.59
CA ARG A 141 11.65 6.90 9.93
C ARG A 141 11.60 5.59 10.71
N ASP A 142 11.54 5.65 12.04
CA ASP A 142 11.51 4.46 12.89
C ASP A 142 10.19 3.70 12.71
N THR A 143 9.06 4.42 12.66
CA THR A 143 7.73 3.86 12.39
C THR A 143 7.67 3.09 11.06
N LYS A 144 8.41 3.53 10.03
CA LYS A 144 8.47 2.85 8.73
C LYS A 144 9.24 1.55 8.83
N GLY A 145 10.42 1.56 9.46
CA GLY A 145 11.22 0.35 9.69
C GLY A 145 10.43 -0.69 10.47
N ASP A 146 9.83 -0.25 11.58
CA ASP A 146 8.94 -1.01 12.46
C ASP A 146 7.76 -1.65 11.70
N LEU A 147 7.14 -0.92 10.77
CA LEU A 147 6.06 -1.43 9.92
C LEU A 147 6.55 -2.54 8.96
N TYR A 148 7.67 -2.31 8.27
CA TYR A 148 8.23 -3.30 7.33
C TYR A 148 8.70 -4.56 8.05
N GLU A 149 9.38 -4.43 9.18
CA GLU A 149 9.80 -5.56 10.00
C GLU A 149 8.60 -6.38 10.48
N TYR A 150 7.52 -5.71 10.89
CA TYR A 150 6.29 -6.43 11.28
C TYR A 150 5.65 -7.16 10.11
N MET A 151 5.54 -6.53 8.93
CA MET A 151 5.04 -7.20 7.73
C MET A 151 5.90 -8.41 7.34
N LEU A 152 7.23 -8.30 7.42
CA LEU A 152 8.14 -9.42 7.20
C LEU A 152 7.98 -10.52 8.24
N SER A 153 7.76 -10.17 9.52
CA SER A 153 7.47 -11.15 10.56
C SER A 153 6.17 -11.92 10.30
N LYS A 154 5.18 -11.29 9.65
CA LYS A 154 3.94 -11.95 9.21
C LYS A 154 4.18 -12.87 8.02
N LEU A 155 5.11 -12.54 7.13
CA LEU A 155 5.52 -13.44 6.05
C LEU A 155 6.20 -14.69 6.59
N THR A 156 7.13 -14.55 7.53
CA THR A 156 7.79 -15.71 8.17
C THR A 156 6.80 -16.54 8.97
N THR A 157 5.89 -15.89 9.72
CA THR A 157 4.82 -16.56 10.47
C THR A 157 3.82 -17.23 9.55
N ALA A 158 3.42 -16.62 8.45
CA ALA A 158 2.47 -17.21 7.50
C ALA A 158 3.12 -18.30 6.63
N GLY A 159 4.44 -18.21 6.40
CA GLY A 159 5.25 -19.31 5.86
C GLY A 159 5.45 -20.47 6.84
N THR A 160 5.30 -20.24 8.15
CA THR A 160 5.29 -21.29 9.19
C THR A 160 3.88 -21.77 9.59
N ASN A 161 2.83 -20.96 9.40
CA ASN A 161 1.45 -21.21 9.85
C ASN A 161 0.40 -21.30 8.72
N GLY A 162 0.81 -21.39 7.44
CA GLY A 162 -0.08 -21.67 6.31
C GLY A 162 0.36 -22.94 5.56
N GLN A 163 -0.49 -23.87 5.12
CA GLN A 163 -1.92 -23.76 4.86
C GLN A 163 -2.59 -25.17 4.68
N PHE A 164 -2.16 -26.20 5.44
CA PHE A 164 -2.71 -27.58 5.41
C PHE A 164 -3.58 -27.97 6.62
N ARG A 165 -4.28 -27.01 7.23
CA ARG A 165 -5.36 -27.35 8.16
C ARG A 165 -6.64 -26.78 7.59
N THR A 166 -7.28 -27.61 6.78
CA THR A 166 -8.71 -27.55 6.42
C THR A 166 -9.50 -26.99 7.61
N PRO A 167 -10.38 -25.99 7.40
CA PRO A 167 -11.18 -25.43 8.48
C PRO A 167 -11.90 -26.54 9.23
N ARG A 168 -11.69 -26.61 10.56
CA ARG A 168 -12.21 -27.67 11.44
C ARG A 168 -13.72 -27.53 11.72
N HIS A 169 -14.52 -27.23 10.70
CA HIS A 169 -15.99 -27.28 10.75
C HIS A 169 -16.63 -28.15 9.64
N VAL A 170 -15.87 -29.02 8.97
CA VAL A 170 -16.41 -29.98 7.97
C VAL A 170 -16.25 -31.46 8.38
N ILE A 171 -15.94 -31.78 9.64
CA ILE A 171 -15.96 -33.19 10.11
C ILE A 171 -17.19 -33.40 10.98
N ARG A 172 -18.32 -33.62 10.31
CA ARG A 172 -19.47 -34.35 10.87
C ARG A 172 -19.20 -35.83 10.55
N PRO A 173 -19.06 -36.76 11.51
CA PRO A 173 -19.02 -38.17 11.19
C PRO A 173 -20.44 -38.64 10.88
N LEU A 174 -20.67 -39.01 9.63
CA LEU A 174 -21.43 -40.21 9.31
C LEU A 174 -20.60 -41.39 9.81
N ALA A 175 -21.01 -41.96 10.94
CA ALA A 175 -20.89 -43.37 11.34
C ALA A 175 -21.66 -43.55 12.65
#